data_AF-A0AA39MM22-F1
#
_entry.id   AF-A0AA39MM22-F1
#
_cell.length_a   1.000
_cell.length_b   1.000
_cell.length_c   1.000
_cell.angle_alpha   90.00
_cell.angle_beta   90.00
_cell.angle_gamma   90.00
#
_symmetry.space_group_name_H-M   'P 1'
#
loop_
_entity.id
_entity.type
_entity.pdbx_description
1 polymer ?
#
loop_
_entity_poly.entity_id
_entity_poly.type
_entity_poly.pdbx_seq_one_letter_code
_entity_poly.pdbx_strand_id
1 'polypeptide(L)'
;MSTAAMTDEREVERDDTTKTLDGETDMILTIVLPPFPKGWVKGSRLPFLESFQIPFAYHCSQGVTPAKEFVDTVTNQYLRIYWWDLPVDEEPTSSPVPPHLEVLMPDRKALKAAKILQFTMSIYNWLDYRWKHPKSGPAPSLANQRNPRSADPFHLLLCNVAGVDIGRSRALTAAERWSKDHYGTVKEDVDEQLGGEGRAHIGAATTHMQKQFAALPPEEWKKYEVLAKEEGNAAPQKSLDRLAATMGPFLKKMASMFGLHAALYIAGPEPRKGGQINVLSLHAGFDKSPVPLEYPDSAPASY
;
A
#
# COMPACT_ATOMS: atom_id res chain seq x y z
N MET A 1 53.60 -20.36 32.67
CA MET A 1 52.23 -19.80 32.67
C MET A 1 51.51 -20.39 31.47
N SER A 2 50.64 -21.35 31.73
CA SER A 2 49.94 -22.18 30.75
C SER A 2 48.58 -21.57 30.44
N THR A 3 48.21 -21.43 29.17
CA THR A 3 46.86 -21.04 28.74
C THR A 3 46.32 -22.13 27.83
N ALA A 4 45.40 -22.93 28.39
CA ALA A 4 44.64 -23.94 27.66
C ALA A 4 43.32 -23.31 27.19
N ALA A 5 43.06 -23.41 25.88
CA ALA A 5 41.79 -23.07 25.27
C ALA A 5 40.83 -24.26 25.40
N MET A 6 39.65 -24.01 25.95
CA MET A 6 38.57 -24.98 26.14
C MET A 6 37.46 -24.63 25.14
N THR A 7 37.31 -25.44 24.10
CA THR A 7 36.19 -25.42 23.16
C THR A 7 35.10 -26.36 23.67
N ASP A 8 33.94 -25.81 24.04
CA ASP A 8 32.73 -26.53 24.44
C ASP A 8 31.83 -26.65 23.20
N GLU A 9 31.82 -27.83 22.57
CA GLU A 9 30.87 -28.22 21.53
C GLU A 9 29.62 -28.79 22.21
N ARG A 10 28.54 -28.01 22.23
CA ARG A 10 27.19 -28.52 22.53
C ARG A 10 26.40 -28.66 21.25
N GLU A 11 26.35 -29.88 20.75
CA GLU A 11 25.33 -30.32 19.79
C GLU A 11 23.94 -30.23 20.47
N VAL A 12 23.11 -29.33 19.97
CA VAL A 12 21.69 -29.26 20.32
C VAL A 12 20.94 -30.17 19.35
N GLU A 13 20.63 -31.37 19.84
CA GLU A 13 19.74 -32.34 19.22
C GLU A 13 18.34 -31.69 19.06
N ARG A 14 17.98 -31.32 17.82
CA ARG A 14 16.64 -30.86 17.47
C ARG A 14 15.76 -32.08 17.27
N ASP A 15 14.88 -32.30 18.23
CA ASP A 15 13.80 -33.28 18.15
C ASP A 15 12.78 -32.83 17.08
N ASP A 16 12.69 -33.60 15.99
CA ASP A 16 11.83 -33.35 14.85
C ASP A 16 10.46 -34.00 15.07
N THR A 17 9.61 -33.29 15.82
CA THR A 17 8.20 -33.66 16.03
C THR A 17 7.32 -32.99 14.97
N THR A 18 7.58 -33.24 13.69
CA THR A 18 6.64 -32.91 12.58
C THR A 18 6.09 -34.18 11.95
N LYS A 19 5.28 -34.93 12.71
CA LYS A 19 4.43 -35.99 12.16
C LYS A 19 3.03 -35.88 12.75
N THR A 20 2.03 -36.02 11.87
CA THR A 20 0.57 -36.04 12.11
C THR A 20 -0.17 -34.69 12.23
N LEU A 21 -0.25 -33.92 11.13
CA LEU A 21 -1.33 -32.93 10.90
C LEU A 21 -2.06 -33.10 9.55
N ASP A 22 -1.57 -33.98 8.67
CA ASP A 22 -2.12 -34.09 7.30
C ASP A 22 -3.50 -34.76 7.24
N GLY A 23 -3.82 -35.66 8.18
CA GLY A 23 -5.12 -36.37 8.18
C GLY A 23 -6.31 -35.56 8.70
N GLU A 24 -6.07 -34.55 9.54
CA GLU A 24 -7.14 -33.73 10.12
C GLU A 24 -7.60 -32.62 9.15
N THR A 25 -6.68 -32.18 8.29
CA THR A 25 -6.96 -31.16 7.26
C THR A 25 -7.90 -31.69 6.17
N ASP A 26 -7.81 -32.96 5.81
CA ASP A 26 -8.66 -33.59 4.77
C ASP A 26 -10.13 -33.73 5.19
N MET A 27 -10.41 -33.97 6.48
CA MET A 27 -11.81 -34.04 6.96
C MET A 27 -12.50 -32.67 6.99
N ILE A 28 -11.76 -31.60 7.25
CA ILE A 28 -12.31 -30.22 7.29
C ILE A 28 -12.81 -29.79 5.90
N LEU A 29 -12.18 -30.26 4.83
CA LEU A 29 -12.54 -29.91 3.45
C LEU A 29 -13.85 -30.55 2.95
N THR A 30 -14.40 -31.54 3.68
CA THR A 30 -15.60 -32.26 3.24
C THR A 30 -16.91 -31.59 3.70
N ILE A 31 -16.87 -30.74 4.74
CA ILE A 31 -18.08 -30.07 5.27
C ILE A 31 -18.43 -28.87 4.40
N VAL A 32 -19.50 -28.99 3.60
CA VAL A 32 -20.03 -27.89 2.78
C VAL A 32 -20.98 -27.03 3.60
N LEU A 33 -20.56 -25.79 3.89
CA LEU A 33 -21.39 -24.78 4.55
C LEU A 33 -22.12 -23.89 3.52
N PRO A 34 -23.37 -23.47 3.80
CA PRO A 34 -24.06 -22.52 2.93
C PRO A 34 -23.33 -21.17 2.90
N PRO A 35 -23.23 -20.49 1.76
CA PRO A 35 -22.58 -19.18 1.68
C PRO A 35 -23.31 -18.15 2.53
N PHE A 36 -22.58 -17.15 3.04
CA PHE A 36 -23.21 -16.06 3.79
C PHE A 36 -24.20 -15.29 2.91
N PRO A 37 -25.32 -14.82 3.50
CA PRO A 37 -26.30 -14.03 2.76
C PRO A 37 -25.67 -12.70 2.29
N LYS A 38 -26.19 -12.17 1.19
CA LYS A 38 -25.75 -10.86 0.68
C LYS A 38 -26.01 -9.79 1.74
N GLY A 39 -24.95 -9.08 2.11
CA GLY A 39 -25.02 -8.07 3.16
C GLY A 39 -25.16 -8.66 4.55
N TRP A 40 -24.51 -9.79 4.85
CA TRP A 40 -24.47 -10.39 6.18
C TRP A 40 -23.87 -9.48 7.26
N VAL A 41 -23.01 -8.52 6.87
CA VAL A 41 -22.47 -7.50 7.77
C VAL A 41 -23.51 -6.40 7.97
N LYS A 42 -24.36 -6.58 8.99
CA LYS A 42 -25.43 -5.65 9.43
C LYS A 42 -25.41 -5.51 10.95
N GLY A 43 -26.22 -4.59 11.48
CA GLY A 43 -26.40 -4.43 12.92
C GLY A 43 -25.09 -4.10 13.63
N SER A 44 -24.81 -4.77 14.75
CA SER A 44 -23.60 -4.55 15.54
C SER A 44 -22.30 -5.01 14.85
N ARG A 45 -22.40 -5.93 13.88
CA ARG A 45 -21.25 -6.45 13.11
C ARG A 45 -20.65 -5.40 12.18
N LEU A 46 -21.47 -4.48 11.69
CA LEU A 46 -21.03 -3.42 10.79
C LEU A 46 -20.03 -2.46 11.46
N PRO A 47 -20.37 -1.75 12.56
CA PRO A 47 -19.42 -0.86 13.23
C PRO A 47 -18.22 -1.63 13.78
N PHE A 48 -18.39 -2.89 14.20
CA PHE A 48 -17.28 -3.75 14.58
C PHE A 48 -16.29 -3.92 13.42
N LEU A 49 -16.73 -4.39 12.25
CA LEU A 49 -15.83 -4.60 11.11
C LEU A 49 -15.32 -3.29 10.50
N GLU A 50 -16.11 -2.21 10.55
CA GLU A 50 -15.67 -0.88 10.11
C GLU A 50 -14.49 -0.35 10.94
N SER A 51 -14.43 -0.67 12.24
CA SER A 51 -13.31 -0.26 13.10
C SER A 51 -11.95 -0.86 12.68
N PHE A 52 -11.95 -1.98 11.95
CA PHE A 52 -10.73 -2.64 11.46
C PHE A 52 -10.30 -2.22 10.06
N GLN A 53 -11.03 -1.32 9.38
CA GLN A 53 -10.67 -0.91 8.02
C GLN A 53 -9.30 -0.22 7.93
N ILE A 54 -8.99 0.67 8.87
CA ILE A 54 -7.72 1.41 8.89
C ILE A 54 -6.53 0.49 9.25
N PRO A 55 -6.61 -0.37 10.28
CA PRO A 55 -5.56 -1.36 10.51
C PRO A 55 -5.38 -2.35 9.34
N PHE A 56 -6.48 -2.82 8.73
CA PHE A 56 -6.40 -3.72 7.58
C PHE A 56 -5.69 -3.09 6.39
N ALA A 57 -5.98 -1.81 6.10
CA ALA A 57 -5.29 -1.00 5.11
C ALA A 57 -3.77 -0.98 5.29
N TYR A 58 -3.32 -0.78 6.53
CA TYR A 58 -1.91 -0.78 6.90
C TYR A 58 -1.27 -2.15 6.66
N HIS A 59 -1.92 -3.25 7.04
CA HIS A 59 -1.39 -4.59 6.77
C HIS A 59 -1.39 -4.93 5.28
N CYS A 60 -2.36 -4.44 4.50
CA CYS A 60 -2.34 -4.56 3.04
C CYS A 60 -1.15 -3.84 2.40
N SER A 61 -0.66 -2.72 2.96
CA SER A 61 0.52 -2.04 2.43
C SER A 61 1.82 -2.81 2.70
N GLN A 62 1.84 -3.64 3.75
CA GLN A 62 2.95 -4.54 4.07
C GLN A 62 2.98 -5.83 3.22
N GLY A 63 1.89 -6.16 2.52
CA GLY A 63 1.80 -7.30 1.62
C GLY A 63 0.61 -8.21 1.90
N VAL A 64 0.52 -9.32 1.15
CA VAL A 64 -0.62 -10.25 1.23
C VAL A 64 -0.58 -11.08 2.51
N THR A 65 0.60 -11.55 2.93
CA THR A 65 0.75 -12.38 4.14
C THR A 65 0.37 -11.63 5.42
N PRO A 66 0.89 -10.41 5.70
CA PRO A 66 0.49 -9.65 6.89
C PRO A 66 -1.02 -9.34 6.92
N ALA A 67 -1.62 -9.09 5.75
CA ALA A 67 -3.07 -8.86 5.66
C ALA A 67 -3.88 -10.09 6.07
N LYS A 68 -3.45 -11.31 5.68
CA LYS A 68 -4.12 -12.56 6.07
C LYS A 68 -3.99 -12.83 7.57
N GLU A 69 -2.78 -12.70 8.12
CA GLU A 69 -2.52 -12.87 9.56
C GLU A 69 -3.34 -11.87 10.41
N PHE A 70 -3.49 -10.64 9.92
CA PHE A 70 -4.35 -9.66 10.56
C PHE A 70 -5.83 -10.07 10.54
N VAL A 71 -6.32 -10.65 9.44
CA VAL A 71 -7.70 -11.17 9.40
C VAL A 71 -7.91 -12.33 10.38
N ASP A 72 -6.92 -13.18 10.63
CA ASP A 72 -7.02 -14.21 11.67
C ASP A 72 -7.21 -13.56 13.06
N THR A 73 -6.51 -12.45 13.31
CA THR A 73 -6.69 -11.65 14.54
C THR A 73 -8.10 -11.05 14.63
N VAL A 74 -8.61 -10.46 13.54
CA VAL A 74 -9.98 -9.91 13.49
C VAL A 74 -11.01 -11.01 13.68
N THR A 75 -10.80 -12.19 13.10
CA THR A 75 -11.70 -13.34 13.23
C THR A 75 -11.75 -13.82 14.67
N ASN A 76 -10.59 -13.92 15.34
CA ASN A 76 -10.55 -14.28 16.76
C ASN A 76 -11.29 -13.26 17.64
N GLN A 77 -11.16 -11.96 17.35
CA GLN A 77 -11.91 -10.92 18.07
C GLN A 77 -13.41 -10.98 17.77
N TYR A 78 -13.78 -11.24 16.51
CA TYR A 78 -15.16 -11.43 16.08
C TYR A 78 -15.80 -12.59 16.86
N LEU A 79 -15.13 -13.74 16.94
CA LEU A 79 -15.64 -14.94 17.61
C LEU A 79 -15.73 -14.83 19.14
N ARG A 80 -15.09 -13.82 19.75
CA ARG A 80 -15.29 -13.48 21.17
C ARG A 80 -16.59 -12.74 21.43
N ILE A 81 -17.15 -12.08 20.42
CA ILE A 81 -18.40 -11.31 20.52
C ILE A 81 -19.55 -12.14 19.94
N TYR A 82 -19.35 -12.70 18.75
CA TYR A 82 -20.34 -13.48 18.01
C TYR A 82 -19.95 -14.96 18.09
N TRP A 83 -20.73 -15.74 18.85
CA TRP A 83 -20.46 -17.17 18.98
C TRP A 83 -20.46 -17.86 17.60
N TRP A 84 -19.52 -18.77 17.37
CA TRP A 84 -19.34 -19.44 16.07
C TRP A 84 -20.57 -20.21 15.61
N ASP A 85 -21.39 -20.68 16.55
CA ASP A 85 -22.61 -21.45 16.29
C ASP A 85 -23.87 -20.57 16.18
N LEU A 86 -23.76 -19.27 16.49
CA LEU A 86 -24.87 -18.33 16.42
C LEU A 86 -25.22 -18.04 14.94
N PRO A 87 -26.51 -18.04 14.57
CA PRO A 87 -26.94 -17.60 13.25
C PRO A 87 -26.46 -16.17 12.95
N VAL A 88 -26.14 -15.92 11.69
CA VAL A 88 -25.49 -14.67 11.26
C VAL A 88 -26.44 -13.48 11.35
N ASP A 89 -27.73 -13.74 11.22
CA ASP A 89 -28.81 -12.75 11.29
C ASP A 89 -29.22 -12.44 12.75
N GLU A 90 -28.70 -13.17 13.74
CA GLU A 90 -29.01 -12.98 15.16
C GLU A 90 -27.92 -12.16 15.86
N GLU A 91 -28.35 -11.28 16.78
CA GLU A 91 -27.45 -10.50 17.63
C GLU A 91 -27.07 -11.30 18.89
N PRO A 92 -25.82 -11.20 19.39
CA PRO A 92 -25.40 -11.94 20.55
C PRO A 92 -26.18 -11.44 21.79
N THR A 93 -26.96 -12.35 22.39
CA THR A 93 -27.73 -12.03 23.61
C THR A 93 -26.89 -12.21 24.88
N SER A 94 -25.84 -13.04 24.81
CA SER A 94 -24.93 -13.32 25.92
C SER A 94 -23.51 -13.53 25.42
N SER A 95 -22.53 -13.27 26.29
CA SER A 95 -21.13 -13.58 25.99
C SER A 95 -20.94 -15.09 25.73
N PRO A 96 -20.13 -15.46 24.74
CA PRO A 96 -19.87 -16.86 24.43
C PRO A 96 -19.15 -17.60 25.57
N VAL A 97 -19.33 -18.91 25.61
CA VAL A 97 -18.62 -19.78 26.57
C VAL A 97 -17.11 -19.69 26.30
N PRO A 98 -16.27 -19.47 27.32
CA PRO A 98 -14.82 -19.45 27.16
C PRO A 98 -14.29 -20.74 26.50
N PRO A 99 -13.31 -20.67 25.58
CA PRO A 99 -12.85 -21.84 24.82
C PRO A 99 -12.39 -23.02 25.67
N HIS A 100 -11.84 -22.76 26.86
CA HIS A 100 -11.34 -23.80 27.77
C HIS A 100 -12.44 -24.59 28.48
N LEU A 101 -13.69 -24.11 28.46
CA LEU A 101 -14.86 -24.81 29.01
C LEU A 101 -15.66 -25.54 27.92
N GLU A 102 -15.27 -25.39 26.65
CA GLU A 102 -16.01 -25.94 25.53
C GLU A 102 -15.58 -27.39 25.24
N VAL A 103 -16.37 -28.35 25.72
CA VAL A 103 -16.18 -29.76 25.39
C VAL A 103 -16.89 -30.06 24.07
N LEU A 104 -16.11 -30.26 23.00
CA LEU A 104 -16.62 -30.56 21.66
C LEU A 104 -16.39 -32.02 21.26
N MET A 105 -17.45 -32.67 20.79
CA MET A 105 -17.35 -33.96 20.10
C MET A 105 -16.59 -33.79 18.76
N PRO A 106 -15.91 -34.83 18.23
CA PRO A 106 -15.12 -34.74 17.00
C PRO A 106 -15.86 -34.09 15.82
N ASP A 107 -17.10 -34.49 15.57
CA ASP A 107 -17.93 -33.93 14.48
C ASP A 107 -18.17 -32.43 14.67
N ARG A 108 -18.39 -32.00 15.92
CA ARG A 108 -18.62 -30.60 16.24
C ARG A 108 -17.32 -29.77 16.17
N LYS A 109 -16.16 -30.38 16.45
CA LYS A 109 -14.85 -29.75 16.22
C LYS A 109 -14.62 -29.50 14.73
N ALA A 110 -14.90 -30.48 13.88
CA ALA A 110 -14.77 -30.33 12.43
C ALA A 110 -15.72 -29.24 11.89
N LEU A 111 -16.98 -29.23 12.34
CA LEU A 111 -17.95 -28.20 11.99
C LEU A 111 -17.50 -26.79 12.42
N LYS A 112 -16.97 -26.67 13.66
CA LYS A 112 -16.44 -25.41 14.17
C LYS A 112 -15.27 -24.93 13.32
N ALA A 113 -14.31 -25.80 12.99
CA ALA A 113 -13.17 -25.46 12.15
C ALA A 113 -13.61 -24.95 10.76
N ALA A 114 -14.55 -25.65 10.12
CA ALA A 114 -15.11 -25.23 8.83
C ALA A 114 -15.80 -23.85 8.92
N LYS A 115 -16.58 -23.60 9.98
CA LYS A 115 -17.23 -22.29 10.20
C LYS A 115 -16.22 -21.17 10.44
N ILE A 116 -15.17 -21.42 11.23
CA ILE A 116 -14.10 -20.44 11.47
C ILE A 116 -13.44 -20.07 10.15
N LEU A 117 -13.07 -21.05 9.32
CA LEU A 117 -12.47 -20.81 8.01
C LEU A 117 -13.41 -19.98 7.11
N GLN A 118 -14.71 -20.30 7.11
CA GLN A 118 -15.72 -19.55 6.37
C GLN A 118 -15.80 -18.08 6.85
N PHE A 119 -15.80 -17.84 8.17
CA PHE A 119 -15.76 -16.49 8.74
C PHE A 119 -14.49 -15.75 8.35
N THR A 120 -13.30 -16.35 8.51
CA THR A 120 -12.02 -15.75 8.11
C THR A 120 -12.05 -15.29 6.66
N MET A 121 -12.47 -16.18 5.74
CA MET A 121 -12.55 -15.86 4.32
C MET A 121 -13.54 -14.73 4.03
N SER A 122 -14.67 -14.71 4.74
CA SER A 122 -15.74 -13.75 4.49
C SER A 122 -15.43 -12.38 5.09
N ILE A 123 -14.76 -12.34 6.24
CA ILE A 123 -14.20 -11.12 6.83
C ILE A 123 -13.11 -10.55 5.91
N TYR A 124 -12.19 -11.39 5.42
CA TYR A 124 -11.18 -10.97 4.45
C TYR A 124 -11.83 -10.35 3.21
N ASN A 125 -12.76 -11.06 2.57
CA ASN A 125 -13.43 -10.58 1.36
C ASN A 125 -14.21 -9.29 1.61
N TRP A 126 -14.84 -9.14 2.78
CA TRP A 126 -15.56 -7.92 3.13
C TRP A 126 -14.61 -6.75 3.36
N LEU A 127 -13.52 -6.95 4.11
CA LEU A 127 -12.51 -5.93 4.37
C LEU A 127 -11.80 -5.52 3.08
N ASP A 128 -11.42 -6.48 2.23
CA ASP A 128 -10.80 -6.24 0.92
C ASP A 128 -11.76 -5.51 -0.03
N TYR A 129 -13.04 -5.88 -0.06
CA TYR A 129 -14.04 -5.16 -0.85
C TYR A 129 -14.20 -3.71 -0.35
N ARG A 130 -14.34 -3.50 0.95
CA ARG A 130 -14.46 -2.15 1.54
C ARG A 130 -13.21 -1.33 1.35
N TRP A 131 -12.06 -1.98 1.46
CA TRP A 131 -10.76 -1.41 1.16
C TRP A 131 -10.73 -0.91 -0.27
N LYS A 132 -11.13 -1.73 -1.27
CA LYS A 132 -11.18 -1.36 -2.69
C LYS A 132 -12.29 -0.37 -3.06
N HIS A 133 -13.38 -0.34 -2.29
CA HIS A 133 -14.59 0.43 -2.59
C HIS A 133 -15.12 1.19 -1.35
N PRO A 134 -14.48 2.29 -0.94
CA PRO A 134 -14.91 3.06 0.23
C PRO A 134 -16.27 3.75 0.02
N LYS A 135 -17.28 3.26 0.78
CA LYS A 135 -18.43 4.00 1.37
C LYS A 135 -18.63 5.47 0.98
N SER A 136 -18.20 6.31 1.92
CA SER A 136 -18.35 7.75 2.01
C SER A 136 -17.50 8.15 3.22
N GLY A 137 -16.32 8.70 2.99
CA GLY A 137 -15.38 9.15 4.00
C GLY A 137 -14.16 9.71 3.29
N PRO A 138 -13.31 10.53 3.94
CA PRO A 138 -11.99 10.79 3.40
C PRO A 138 -11.30 9.44 3.38
N ALA A 139 -11.40 8.73 2.24
CA ALA A 139 -10.69 7.49 2.08
C ALA A 139 -9.23 7.77 2.44
N PRO A 140 -8.46 6.79 2.91
CA PRO A 140 -7.09 6.72 2.45
C PRO A 140 -7.14 6.52 0.93
N SER A 141 -7.53 7.56 0.17
CA SER A 141 -7.61 7.60 -1.29
C SER A 141 -6.28 7.25 -1.92
N LEU A 142 -5.23 7.29 -1.12
CA LEU A 142 -3.85 6.92 -1.37
C LEU A 142 -3.69 5.49 -1.85
N ALA A 143 -4.41 4.53 -1.28
CA ALA A 143 -4.13 3.13 -1.57
C ALA A 143 -4.93 2.58 -2.76
N ASN A 144 -6.17 3.03 -2.96
CA ASN A 144 -6.96 2.64 -4.14
C ASN A 144 -6.63 3.47 -5.37
N GLN A 145 -6.10 4.68 -5.19
CA GLN A 145 -5.37 5.34 -6.25
C GLN A 145 -3.89 4.92 -6.17
N ARG A 146 -3.65 3.61 -6.31
CA ARG A 146 -2.55 3.12 -7.15
C ARG A 146 -2.79 3.54 -8.59
N ASN A 147 -3.01 4.83 -8.81
CA ASN A 147 -2.78 5.46 -10.08
C ASN A 147 -1.30 5.84 -10.03
N PRO A 148 -0.38 4.98 -10.53
CA PRO A 148 1.03 5.35 -10.66
C PRO A 148 1.24 6.58 -11.55
N ARG A 149 0.16 7.10 -12.17
CA ARG A 149 0.13 8.32 -12.96
C ARG A 149 -0.47 9.52 -12.23
N SER A 150 -0.72 9.45 -10.91
CA SER A 150 -1.06 10.66 -10.16
C SER A 150 0.11 11.64 -10.26
N ALA A 151 -0.13 12.76 -10.95
CA ALA A 151 0.85 13.83 -11.10
C ALA A 151 0.91 14.74 -9.87
N ASP A 152 0.03 14.52 -8.88
CA ASP A 152 0.00 15.32 -7.65
C ASP A 152 1.08 14.85 -6.67
N PRO A 153 2.11 15.68 -6.39
CA PRO A 153 3.15 15.33 -5.44
C PRO A 153 2.64 15.09 -4.02
N PHE A 154 1.51 15.67 -3.62
CA PHE A 154 0.96 15.45 -2.29
C PHE A 154 0.35 14.06 -2.13
N HIS A 155 -0.40 13.62 -3.14
CA HIS A 155 -0.86 12.24 -3.25
C HIS A 155 0.31 11.25 -3.18
N LEU A 156 1.38 11.49 -3.94
CA LEU A 156 2.57 10.63 -3.92
C LEU A 156 3.25 10.59 -2.54
N LEU A 157 3.42 11.75 -1.91
CA LEU A 157 4.01 11.86 -0.58
C LEU A 157 3.19 11.09 0.45
N LEU A 158 1.88 11.32 0.46
CA LEU A 158 0.98 10.67 1.38
C LEU A 158 0.93 9.15 1.16
N CYS A 159 1.02 8.68 -0.08
CA CYS A 159 1.11 7.26 -0.38
C CYS A 159 2.39 6.67 0.21
N ASN A 160 3.52 7.34 0.02
CA ASN A 160 4.80 6.92 0.59
C ASN A 160 4.77 6.94 2.13
N VAL A 161 4.20 7.97 2.76
CA VAL A 161 4.01 8.05 4.22
C VAL A 161 3.10 6.93 4.73
N ALA A 162 2.09 6.54 3.94
CA ALA A 162 1.20 5.42 4.24
C ALA A 162 1.80 4.03 3.91
N GLY A 163 3.07 3.96 3.47
CA GLY A 163 3.73 2.72 3.08
C GLY A 163 3.23 2.12 1.76
N VAL A 164 2.48 2.88 0.96
CA VAL A 164 2.08 2.48 -0.39
C VAL A 164 3.21 2.82 -1.34
N ASP A 165 3.98 1.81 -1.74
CA ASP A 165 5.00 1.96 -2.77
C ASP A 165 4.37 2.39 -4.11
N ILE A 166 4.49 3.68 -4.42
CA ILE A 166 4.26 4.17 -5.77
C ILE A 166 5.61 4.13 -6.47
N GLY A 167 5.78 3.13 -7.34
CA GLY A 167 6.99 3.01 -8.15
C GLY A 167 7.39 4.35 -8.77
N ARG A 168 8.67 4.70 -8.65
CA ARG A 168 9.22 5.98 -9.14
C ARG A 168 8.84 6.15 -10.61
N SER A 169 8.17 7.26 -10.95
CA SER A 169 7.89 7.58 -12.34
C SER A 169 9.22 7.80 -13.07
N ARG A 170 9.60 6.87 -13.96
CA ARG A 170 10.75 7.06 -14.83
C ARG A 170 10.47 8.23 -15.76
N ALA A 171 11.49 9.03 -16.07
CA ALA A 171 11.42 9.93 -17.22
C ALA A 171 11.04 9.11 -18.47
N LEU A 172 10.16 9.67 -19.29
CA LEU A 172 9.79 9.04 -20.56
C LEU A 172 11.02 9.00 -21.46
N THR A 173 11.15 7.92 -22.23
CA THR A 173 12.07 7.90 -23.37
C THR A 173 11.55 8.83 -24.48
N ALA A 174 12.43 9.21 -25.41
CA ALA A 174 12.03 10.00 -26.57
C ALA A 174 10.88 9.34 -27.36
N ALA A 175 10.92 8.01 -27.52
CA ALA A 175 9.87 7.25 -28.20
C ALA A 175 8.53 7.28 -27.44
N GLU A 176 8.55 7.09 -26.12
CA GLU A 176 7.35 7.19 -25.26
C GLU A 176 6.78 8.62 -25.23
N ARG A 177 7.65 9.64 -25.36
CA ARG A 177 7.21 11.03 -25.42
C ARG A 177 6.60 11.38 -26.77
N TRP A 178 7.21 10.91 -27.86
CA TRP A 178 6.69 11.07 -29.21
C TRP A 178 5.33 10.40 -29.38
N SER A 179 5.17 9.19 -28.83
CA SER A 179 3.94 8.44 -28.95
C SER A 179 2.75 9.06 -28.21
N LYS A 180 3.00 9.88 -27.20
CA LYS A 180 1.93 10.69 -26.59
C LYS A 180 1.34 11.70 -27.56
N ASP A 181 2.18 12.34 -28.38
CA ASP A 181 1.73 13.33 -29.36
C ASP A 181 1.06 12.67 -30.57
N HIS A 182 1.43 11.42 -30.87
CA HIS A 182 0.97 10.66 -32.03
C HIS A 182 0.05 9.50 -31.66
N TYR A 183 -0.50 9.51 -30.43
CA TYR A 183 -1.24 8.38 -29.89
C TYR A 183 -2.45 8.00 -30.75
N GLY A 184 -3.15 8.99 -31.30
CA GLY A 184 -4.29 8.76 -32.20
C GLY A 184 -3.91 7.93 -33.42
N THR A 185 -2.90 8.39 -34.17
CA THR A 185 -2.41 7.71 -35.37
C THR A 185 -1.85 6.33 -35.08
N VAL A 186 -1.01 6.20 -34.05
CA VAL A 186 -0.44 4.90 -33.65
C VAL A 186 -1.53 3.93 -33.22
N LYS A 187 -2.59 4.41 -32.55
CA LYS A 187 -3.70 3.57 -32.12
C LYS A 187 -4.51 3.07 -33.31
N GLU A 188 -4.85 3.95 -34.25
CA GLU A 188 -5.59 3.59 -35.47
C GLU A 188 -4.84 2.53 -36.29
N ASP A 189 -3.54 2.71 -36.52
CA ASP A 189 -2.70 1.76 -37.27
C ASP A 189 -2.63 0.38 -36.59
N VAL A 190 -2.55 0.36 -35.25
CA VAL A 190 -2.48 -0.88 -34.47
C VAL A 190 -3.85 -1.58 -34.44
N ASP A 191 -4.94 -0.83 -34.32
CA ASP A 191 -6.30 -1.37 -34.31
C ASP A 191 -6.65 -1.98 -35.68
N GLU A 192 -6.23 -1.35 -36.79
CA GLU A 192 -6.40 -1.88 -38.14
C GLU A 192 -5.62 -3.18 -38.35
N GLN A 193 -4.40 -3.30 -37.79
CA GLN A 193 -3.57 -4.50 -37.96
C GLN A 193 -4.01 -5.70 -37.10
N LEU A 194 -4.61 -5.47 -35.93
CA LEU A 194 -4.81 -6.54 -34.93
C LEU A 194 -6.27 -6.88 -34.66
N GLY A 195 -7.23 -6.04 -35.08
CA GLY A 195 -8.65 -6.38 -35.08
C GLY A 195 -9.26 -6.70 -33.70
N GLY A 196 -8.80 -6.08 -32.61
CA GLY A 196 -9.46 -6.20 -31.30
C GLY A 196 -8.62 -5.81 -30.07
N GLU A 197 -9.30 -5.66 -28.93
CA GLU A 197 -8.68 -5.39 -27.63
C GLU A 197 -8.17 -6.68 -26.96
N GLY A 198 -6.96 -6.66 -26.40
CA GLY A 198 -6.41 -7.79 -25.65
C GLY A 198 -4.98 -7.58 -25.18
N ARG A 199 -4.44 -8.49 -24.35
CA ARG A 199 -3.04 -8.36 -23.86
C ARG A 199 -1.99 -8.38 -24.97
N ALA A 200 -2.26 -9.07 -26.08
CA ALA A 200 -1.40 -9.09 -27.26
C ALA A 200 -1.28 -7.69 -27.92
N HIS A 201 -2.32 -6.86 -27.77
CA HIS A 201 -2.39 -5.51 -28.32
C HIS A 201 -1.33 -4.58 -27.71
N ILE A 202 -1.11 -4.64 -26.39
CA ILE A 202 -0.15 -3.76 -25.69
C ILE A 202 1.28 -3.97 -26.18
N GLY A 203 1.69 -5.23 -26.33
CA GLY A 203 3.03 -5.58 -26.82
C GLY A 203 3.24 -5.19 -28.28
N ALA A 204 2.23 -5.44 -29.11
CA ALA A 204 2.26 -5.08 -30.52
C ALA A 204 2.25 -3.55 -30.73
N ALA A 205 1.45 -2.80 -29.97
CA ALA A 205 1.44 -1.34 -29.99
C ALA A 205 2.80 -0.74 -29.61
N THR A 206 3.44 -1.28 -28.58
CA THR A 206 4.78 -0.83 -28.15
C THR A 206 5.83 -1.09 -29.24
N THR A 207 5.77 -2.25 -29.88
CA THR A 207 6.70 -2.61 -30.98
C THR A 207 6.45 -1.75 -32.21
N HIS A 208 5.19 -1.49 -32.55
CA HIS A 208 4.79 -0.64 -33.66
C HIS A 208 5.25 0.81 -33.45
N MET A 209 5.02 1.35 -32.25
CA MET A 209 5.50 2.65 -31.82
C MET A 209 7.03 2.78 -31.95
N GLN A 210 7.78 1.78 -31.47
CA GLN A 210 9.24 1.79 -31.59
C GLN A 210 9.70 1.77 -33.05
N LYS A 211 9.02 1.01 -33.92
CA LYS A 211 9.34 0.98 -35.36
C LYS A 211 9.05 2.31 -36.04
N GLN A 212 7.89 2.92 -35.78
CA GLN A 212 7.56 4.23 -36.33
C GLN A 212 8.54 5.30 -35.84
N PHE A 213 8.83 5.33 -34.54
CA PHE A 213 9.84 6.24 -33.99
C PHE A 213 11.20 6.01 -34.64
N ALA A 214 11.60 4.75 -34.84
CA ALA A 214 12.89 4.41 -35.45
C ALA A 214 13.02 4.88 -36.92
N ALA A 215 11.89 5.04 -37.62
CA ALA A 215 11.84 5.50 -39.00
C ALA A 215 11.87 7.03 -39.14
N LEU A 216 11.77 7.79 -38.04
CA LEU A 216 11.77 9.25 -38.07
C LEU A 216 13.15 9.81 -38.48
N PRO A 217 13.19 11.00 -39.09
CA PRO A 217 14.44 11.72 -39.35
C PRO A 217 15.21 12.01 -38.05
N PRO A 218 16.57 12.06 -38.11
CA PRO A 218 17.41 12.28 -36.94
C PRO A 218 17.20 13.65 -36.26
N GLU A 219 16.66 14.63 -36.98
CA GLU A 219 16.31 15.94 -36.42
C GLU A 219 15.14 15.84 -35.43
N GLU A 220 14.11 15.06 -35.78
CA GLU A 220 12.96 14.84 -34.91
C GLU A 220 13.35 14.01 -33.68
N TRP A 221 14.23 13.02 -33.84
CA TRP A 221 14.77 12.26 -32.71
C TRP A 221 15.38 13.16 -31.65
N LYS A 222 16.27 14.08 -32.07
CA LYS A 222 16.92 15.02 -31.16
C LYS A 222 15.90 15.93 -30.47
N LYS A 223 14.88 16.38 -31.19
CA LYS A 223 13.78 17.19 -30.63
C LYS A 223 13.08 16.44 -29.48
N TYR A 224 12.67 15.19 -29.69
CA TYR A 224 11.98 14.42 -28.64
C TYR A 224 12.91 14.00 -27.50
N GLU A 225 14.20 13.81 -27.76
CA GLU A 225 15.18 13.57 -26.70
C GLU A 225 15.32 14.79 -25.77
N VAL A 226 15.34 16.01 -26.34
CA VAL A 226 15.35 17.25 -25.56
C VAL A 226 14.06 17.40 -24.77
N LEU A 227 12.89 17.24 -25.40
CA LEU A 227 11.60 17.33 -24.72
C LEU A 227 11.44 16.30 -23.59
N ALA A 228 11.89 15.06 -23.81
CA ALA A 228 11.87 14.02 -22.79
C ALA A 228 12.76 14.37 -21.58
N LYS A 229 13.95 14.94 -21.82
CA LYS A 229 14.84 15.45 -20.76
C LYS A 229 14.22 16.62 -20.01
N GLU A 230 13.63 17.57 -20.72
CA GLU A 230 12.97 18.74 -20.13
C GLU A 230 11.77 18.35 -19.25
N GLU A 231 10.89 17.46 -19.73
CA GLU A 231 9.77 16.96 -18.94
C GLU A 231 10.23 16.16 -17.71
N GLY A 232 11.27 15.34 -17.88
CA GLY A 232 11.88 14.58 -16.78
C GLY A 232 12.46 15.48 -15.69
N ASN A 233 12.96 16.66 -16.04
CA ASN A 233 13.52 17.64 -15.12
C ASN A 233 12.46 18.58 -14.52
N ALA A 234 11.41 18.90 -15.27
CA ALA A 234 10.39 19.86 -14.86
C ALA A 234 9.51 19.35 -13.72
N ALA A 235 9.12 18.07 -13.73
CA ALA A 235 8.24 17.52 -12.71
C ALA A 235 8.90 17.46 -11.31
N PRO A 236 10.13 16.92 -11.14
CA PRO A 236 10.82 16.95 -9.85
C PRO A 236 11.07 18.37 -9.36
N GLN A 237 11.41 19.30 -10.25
CA GLN A 237 11.63 20.69 -9.86
C GLN A 237 10.36 21.34 -9.31
N LYS A 238 9.21 21.16 -9.98
CA LYS A 238 7.93 21.67 -9.48
C LYS A 238 7.58 21.12 -8.10
N SER A 239 7.91 19.85 -7.83
CA SER A 239 7.73 19.25 -6.51
C SER A 239 8.65 19.86 -5.45
N LEU A 240 9.93 20.12 -5.79
CA LEU A 240 10.87 20.82 -4.92
C LEU A 240 10.40 22.26 -4.63
N ASP A 241 9.96 22.99 -5.65
CA ASP A 241 9.47 24.37 -5.52
C ASP A 241 8.24 24.46 -4.58
N ARG A 242 7.40 23.41 -4.56
CA ARG A 242 6.21 23.31 -3.70
C ARG A 242 6.48 22.68 -2.34
N LEU A 243 7.69 22.19 -2.10
CA LEU A 243 8.03 21.44 -0.90
C LEU A 243 7.77 22.25 0.38
N ALA A 244 8.23 23.50 0.42
CA ALA A 244 8.06 24.36 1.60
C ALA A 244 6.57 24.62 1.91
N ALA A 245 5.77 24.96 0.91
CA ALA A 245 4.33 25.17 1.06
C ALA A 245 3.59 23.90 1.52
N THR A 246 4.10 22.72 1.11
CA THR A 246 3.50 21.43 1.43
C THR A 246 3.88 20.94 2.83
N MET A 247 5.17 21.01 3.17
CA MET A 247 5.72 20.46 4.41
C MET A 247 5.70 21.45 5.57
N GLY A 248 5.73 22.75 5.30
CA GLY A 248 5.72 23.80 6.33
C GLY A 248 4.59 23.63 7.35
N PRO A 249 3.32 23.52 6.94
CA PRO A 249 2.21 23.31 7.86
C PRO A 249 2.34 22.02 8.69
N PHE A 250 2.85 20.94 8.09
CA PHE A 250 3.07 19.67 8.78
C PHE A 250 4.16 19.81 9.85
N LEU A 251 5.31 20.38 9.50
CA LEU A 251 6.41 20.63 10.43
C LEU A 251 5.98 21.56 11.58
N LYS A 252 5.21 22.62 11.28
CA LYS A 252 4.66 23.55 12.30
C LYS A 252 3.73 22.82 13.27
N LYS A 253 2.88 21.91 12.77
CA LYS A 253 1.99 21.10 13.61
C LYS A 253 2.76 20.10 14.48
N MET A 254 3.79 19.44 13.95
CA MET A 254 4.66 18.58 14.76
C MET A 254 5.38 19.38 15.85
N ALA A 255 5.98 20.51 15.49
CA ALA A 255 6.68 21.40 16.42
C ALA A 255 5.77 21.83 17.58
N SER A 256 4.53 22.26 17.27
CA SER A 256 3.53 22.63 18.26
C SER A 256 3.06 21.45 19.12
N MET A 257 2.90 20.25 18.54
CA MET A 257 2.43 19.06 19.25
C MET A 257 3.45 18.57 20.28
N PHE A 258 4.74 18.62 19.93
CA PHE A 258 5.81 18.14 20.81
C PHE A 258 6.45 19.25 21.67
N GLY A 259 6.17 20.52 21.37
CA GLY A 259 6.88 21.65 21.99
C GLY A 259 8.37 21.66 21.63
N LEU A 260 8.71 21.23 20.41
CA LEU A 260 10.08 21.07 19.90
C LEU A 260 10.27 21.88 18.61
N HIS A 261 11.53 22.07 18.22
CA HIS A 261 11.89 22.53 16.87
C HIS A 261 11.97 21.32 15.93
N ALA A 262 11.21 21.36 14.83
CA ALA A 262 11.21 20.36 13.78
C ALA A 262 12.02 20.85 12.57
N ALA A 263 12.87 19.98 12.02
CA ALA A 263 13.65 20.28 10.81
C ALA A 263 13.54 19.14 9.80
N LEU A 264 13.44 19.48 8.52
CA LEU A 264 13.49 18.55 7.39
C LEU A 264 14.69 18.89 6.50
N TYR A 265 15.58 17.93 6.31
CA TYR A 265 16.70 18.03 5.38
C TYR A 265 16.46 17.13 4.18
N ILE A 266 16.55 17.69 2.98
CA ILE A 266 16.49 16.94 1.73
C ILE A 266 17.77 17.22 0.96
N ALA A 267 18.51 16.16 0.64
CA ALA A 267 19.74 16.25 -0.14
C ALA A 267 19.62 15.41 -1.42
N GLY A 268 20.08 15.95 -2.55
CA GLY A 268 20.05 15.23 -3.81
C GLY A 268 20.33 16.10 -5.04
N PRO A 269 20.36 15.49 -6.23
CA PRO A 269 20.57 16.21 -7.48
C PRO A 269 19.40 17.15 -7.77
N GLU A 270 19.68 18.45 -7.94
CA GLU A 270 18.67 19.45 -8.26
C GLU A 270 18.58 19.69 -9.78
N PRO A 271 17.39 19.54 -10.39
CA PRO A 271 17.22 19.72 -11.84
C PRO A 271 17.65 21.10 -12.35
N ARG A 272 17.28 22.19 -11.66
CA ARG A 272 17.69 23.57 -12.03
C ARG A 272 19.21 23.79 -11.98
N LYS A 273 19.94 23.02 -11.16
CA LYS A 273 21.40 23.08 -11.05
C LYS A 273 22.09 22.03 -11.92
N GLY A 274 21.41 21.53 -12.95
CA GLY A 274 21.98 20.53 -13.87
C GLY A 274 22.31 19.19 -13.19
N GLY A 275 21.60 18.84 -12.11
CA GLY A 275 21.82 17.60 -11.37
C GLY A 275 22.94 17.66 -10.33
N GLN A 276 23.49 18.84 -10.02
CA GLN A 276 24.40 19.00 -8.89
C GLN A 276 23.70 18.70 -7.56
N ILE A 277 24.44 18.13 -6.60
CA ILE A 277 23.93 17.85 -5.27
C ILE A 277 23.65 19.18 -4.55
N ASN A 278 22.40 19.36 -4.13
CA ASN A 278 21.97 20.47 -3.27
C ASN A 278 21.38 19.93 -1.97
N VAL A 279 21.38 20.75 -0.92
CA VAL A 279 20.73 20.47 0.36
C VAL A 279 19.68 21.55 0.62
N LEU A 280 18.43 21.14 0.76
CA LEU A 280 17.32 21.99 1.17
C LEU A 280 17.01 21.70 2.64
N SER A 281 16.89 22.74 3.45
CA SER A 281 16.49 22.64 4.86
C SER A 281 15.24 23.46 5.12
N LEU A 282 14.22 22.82 5.69
CA LEU A 282 13.00 23.47 6.18
C LEU A 282 13.00 23.39 7.71
N HIS A 283 12.69 24.50 8.37
CA HIS A 283 12.68 24.61 9.82
C HIS A 283 11.31 25.10 10.29
N ALA A 284 10.78 24.52 11.36
CA ALA A 284 9.57 24.99 12.01
C ALA A 284 9.66 24.83 13.52
N GLY A 285 9.18 25.83 14.25
CA GLY A 285 9.14 25.82 15.70
C GLY A 285 9.27 27.23 16.26
N PHE A 286 9.31 27.27 17.57
CA PHE A 286 9.47 28.50 18.34
C PHE A 286 10.62 28.28 19.32
N ASP A 287 11.40 29.33 19.55
CA ASP A 287 12.30 29.31 20.71
C ASP A 287 11.49 29.46 22.01
N LYS A 288 12.08 29.06 23.13
CA LYS A 288 11.45 29.19 24.46
C LYS A 288 11.66 30.58 25.07
N SER A 289 11.94 31.59 24.23
CA SER A 289 12.19 32.93 24.72
C SER A 289 10.88 33.59 25.18
N PRO A 290 10.94 34.63 26.04
CA PRO A 290 9.74 35.37 26.47
C PRO A 290 8.95 36.02 25.32
N VAL A 291 9.60 36.26 24.17
CA VAL A 291 9.00 36.74 22.94
C VAL A 291 9.35 35.74 21.83
N PRO A 292 8.53 34.71 21.63
CA PRO A 292 8.86 33.61 20.73
C PRO A 292 9.20 34.11 19.32
N LEU A 293 10.41 33.81 18.87
CA LEU A 293 10.84 34.07 17.51
C LEU A 293 10.44 32.88 16.63
N GLU A 294 9.64 33.13 15.59
CA GLU A 294 9.45 32.16 14.52
C GLU A 294 10.76 32.05 13.73
N TYR A 295 11.23 30.82 13.50
CA TYR A 295 12.34 30.60 12.58
C TYR A 295 11.91 31.09 11.19
N PRO A 296 12.76 31.84 10.47
CA PRO A 296 12.38 32.41 9.18
C PRO A 296 11.96 31.29 8.22
N ASP A 297 10.79 31.44 7.62
CA ASP A 297 10.33 30.56 6.55
C ASP A 297 11.41 30.51 5.47
N SER A 298 11.75 29.31 5.02
CA SER A 298 12.66 29.08 3.90
C SER A 298 12.00 29.59 2.62
N ALA A 299 12.02 30.89 2.37
CA ALA A 299 11.49 31.50 1.16
C ALA A 299 12.41 31.13 -0.01
N PRO A 300 11.92 30.43 -1.05
CA PRO A 300 12.77 30.04 -2.19
C PRO A 300 13.26 31.23 -3.01
N ALA A 301 12.62 32.41 -2.89
CA ALA A 301 12.91 33.58 -3.71
C ALA A 301 14.26 34.26 -3.40
N SER A 302 14.94 33.85 -2.33
CA SER A 302 16.24 34.40 -1.91
C SER A 302 17.43 33.45 -2.09
N TYR A 303 17.25 32.31 -2.79
CA TYR A 303 18.29 31.33 -3.08
C TYR A 303 18.71 31.30 -4.54
#